data_AF-A0A2A7N459-F1
#
_entry.id   AF-A0A2A7N459-F1
#
_cell.length_a   1.000
_cell.length_b   1.000
_cell.length_c   1.000
_cell.angle_alpha   90.00
_cell.angle_beta   90.00
_cell.angle_gamma   90.00
#
_symmetry.space_group_name_H-M   'P 1'
#
loop_
_entity.id
_entity.type
_entity.pdbx_description
1 polymer ?
#
loop_
_entity_poly.entity_id
_entity_poly.type
_entity_poly.pdbx_seq_one_letter_code
_entity_poly.pdbx_strand_id
1 'polypeptide(L)'
;MTEATGNAAPGGRRRALRSGAVAMLPILIGIAPFAAVAGLAGTHNGFTVVETAAFSLFAYAGAAQVAALDLIGNGAGVGVVIATALIINARFIVYSATLAPMFSDANVKQRVAGSYLLVDHAVPLTLTRTVEWARRDKIAFYLGACLMFWSTWQICSFIGSFLGVAAGHRYRRIRRPDLVPSASCAATQQSAKGFRCSGRCRGSRCGSGSAREPRHDARHLRRHRDGCGARVAFGRREGRIMSTATVWLLIAAIAAGGFVLRAIFILVPILPREVPPRLSLVLQMVPAAAFAALVAPSLFRENGHLQLISPASLAGVIALLVSFRFKNLALTIVCGLIAYGCLDLLL
;
A
#
# COMPACT_ATOMS: atom_id res chain seq x y z
N MET A 1 21.63 28.00 -33.21
CA MET A 1 22.73 27.76 -32.25
C MET A 1 22.23 28.13 -30.87
N THR A 2 21.54 27.21 -30.20
CA THR A 2 21.02 27.39 -28.83
C THR A 2 22.03 26.83 -27.84
N GLU A 3 22.36 27.63 -26.84
CA GLU A 3 23.43 27.43 -25.86
C GLU A 3 23.40 26.05 -25.21
N ALA A 4 24.46 25.29 -25.45
CA ALA A 4 24.86 24.18 -24.61
C ALA A 4 25.33 24.75 -23.26
N THR A 5 24.40 24.99 -22.34
CA THR A 5 24.73 25.01 -20.91
C THR A 5 25.03 23.57 -20.50
N GLY A 6 26.21 23.09 -20.88
CA GLY A 6 26.77 21.84 -20.39
C GLY A 6 26.80 21.94 -18.89
N ASN A 7 25.88 21.24 -18.23
CA ASN A 7 25.75 21.26 -16.78
C ASN A 7 27.03 20.63 -16.23
N ALA A 8 28.06 21.43 -15.95
CA ALA A 8 29.33 20.92 -15.47
C ALA A 8 29.09 20.17 -14.15
N ALA A 9 29.82 19.07 -13.93
CA ALA A 9 29.67 18.29 -12.71
C ALA A 9 29.89 19.20 -11.50
N PRO A 10 28.96 19.24 -10.52
CA PRO A 10 29.14 20.08 -9.36
C PRO A 10 30.32 19.52 -8.57
N GLY A 11 31.39 20.31 -8.40
CA GLY A 11 32.72 19.79 -8.02
C GLY A 11 32.77 19.03 -6.68
N GLY A 12 32.39 17.76 -6.64
CA GLY A 12 32.41 16.90 -5.45
C GLY A 12 31.11 16.14 -5.17
N ARG A 13 31.29 14.89 -4.70
CA ARG A 13 30.23 13.89 -4.45
C ARG A 13 29.01 14.40 -3.69
N ARG A 14 29.21 15.23 -2.64
CA ARG A 14 28.09 15.77 -1.85
C ARG A 14 27.20 16.71 -2.66
N ARG A 15 27.79 17.52 -3.53
CA ARG A 15 27.03 18.44 -4.38
C ARG A 15 26.31 17.70 -5.49
N ALA A 16 26.93 16.67 -6.07
CA ALA A 16 26.27 15.78 -7.03
C ALA A 16 25.06 15.08 -6.40
N LEU A 17 25.20 14.56 -5.18
CA LEU A 17 24.10 13.95 -4.43
C LEU A 17 22.96 14.94 -4.15
N ARG A 18 23.29 16.16 -3.68
CA ARG A 18 22.30 17.22 -3.48
C ARG A 18 21.60 17.61 -4.79
N SER A 19 22.36 17.71 -5.89
CA SER A 19 21.83 18.01 -7.22
C SER A 19 20.81 16.97 -7.66
N GLY A 20 21.10 15.68 -7.45
CA GLY A 20 20.16 14.59 -7.71
C GLY A 20 18.89 14.66 -6.87
N ALA A 21 19.03 14.94 -5.57
CA ALA A 21 17.88 15.09 -4.68
C ALA A 21 16.98 16.27 -5.09
N VAL A 22 17.55 17.43 -5.38
CA VAL A 22 16.81 18.63 -5.84
C VAL A 22 16.16 18.38 -7.20
N ALA A 23 16.87 17.68 -8.10
CA ALA A 23 16.38 17.33 -9.41
C ALA A 23 15.11 16.46 -9.38
N MET A 24 14.92 15.67 -8.32
CA MET A 24 13.76 14.78 -8.13
C MET A 24 12.52 15.52 -7.61
N LEU A 25 12.67 16.66 -6.92
CA LEU A 25 11.57 17.35 -6.22
C LEU A 25 10.30 17.58 -7.07
N PRO A 26 10.36 18.05 -8.33
CA PRO A 26 9.16 18.28 -9.13
C PRO A 26 8.34 17.01 -9.38
N ILE A 27 9.00 15.85 -9.49
CA ILE A 27 8.35 14.55 -9.72
C ILE A 27 7.60 14.11 -8.44
N LEU A 28 8.11 14.48 -7.27
CA LEU A 28 7.55 14.07 -5.98
C LEU A 28 6.14 14.62 -5.72
N ILE A 29 5.78 15.74 -6.37
CA ILE A 29 4.44 16.34 -6.26
C ILE A 29 3.36 15.32 -6.68
N GLY A 30 3.60 14.56 -7.76
CA GLY A 30 2.69 13.50 -8.20
C GLY A 30 2.82 12.20 -7.42
N ILE A 31 4.02 11.90 -6.91
CA ILE A 31 4.30 10.63 -6.22
C ILE A 31 3.78 10.62 -4.78
N ALA A 32 3.82 11.76 -4.09
CA ALA A 32 3.35 11.87 -2.71
C ALA A 32 1.91 11.39 -2.50
N PRO A 33 0.89 11.86 -3.25
CA PRO A 33 -0.48 11.36 -3.09
C PRO A 33 -0.61 9.89 -3.49
N PHE A 34 0.11 9.44 -4.52
CA PHE A 34 0.09 8.04 -4.94
C PHE A 34 0.65 7.10 -3.86
N ALA A 35 1.76 7.48 -3.21
CA ALA A 35 2.33 6.74 -2.09
C ALA A 35 1.36 6.69 -0.89
N ALA A 36 0.67 7.79 -0.59
CA ALA A 36 -0.34 7.83 0.46
C ALA A 36 -1.52 6.89 0.17
N VAL A 37 -2.01 6.84 -1.07
CA VAL A 37 -3.05 5.88 -1.49
C VAL A 37 -2.57 4.44 -1.32
N ALA A 38 -1.32 4.12 -1.70
CA ALA A 38 -0.76 2.79 -1.51
C ALA A 38 -0.71 2.37 -0.03
N GLY A 39 -0.38 3.32 0.87
CA GLY A 39 -0.42 3.11 2.31
C GLY A 39 -1.83 2.87 2.85
N LEU A 40 -2.78 3.70 2.43
CA LEU A 40 -4.18 3.60 2.82
C LEU A 40 -4.78 2.26 2.38
N ALA A 41 -4.52 1.87 1.13
CA ALA A 41 -4.97 0.61 0.55
C ALA A 41 -4.49 -0.61 1.33
N GLY A 42 -3.27 -0.58 1.89
CA GLY A 42 -2.75 -1.68 2.71
C GLY A 42 -3.65 -1.95 3.92
N THR A 43 -3.88 -0.90 4.71
CA THR A 43 -4.72 -1.00 5.91
C THR A 43 -6.20 -1.23 5.61
N HIS A 44 -6.70 -0.75 4.46
CA HIS A 44 -8.06 -1.01 4.00
C HIS A 44 -8.29 -2.49 3.68
N ASN A 45 -7.28 -3.16 3.13
CA ASN A 45 -7.30 -4.61 2.84
C ASN A 45 -6.98 -5.48 4.07
N GLY A 46 -7.04 -4.93 5.28
CA GLY A 46 -6.86 -5.66 6.53
C GLY A 46 -5.40 -5.94 6.93
N PHE A 47 -4.42 -5.34 6.25
CA PHE A 47 -3.03 -5.36 6.70
C PHE A 47 -2.88 -4.42 7.90
N THR A 48 -1.95 -4.73 8.80
CA THR A 48 -1.53 -3.75 9.81
C THR A 48 -0.70 -2.63 9.19
N VAL A 49 -0.56 -1.54 9.95
CA VAL A 49 0.41 -0.48 9.63
C VAL A 49 1.81 -1.06 9.47
N VAL A 50 2.21 -2.03 10.33
CA VAL A 50 3.53 -2.68 10.25
C VAL A 50 3.68 -3.53 9.01
N GLU A 51 2.69 -4.37 8.68
CA GLU A 51 2.71 -5.19 7.46
C GLU A 51 2.70 -4.31 6.19
N THR A 52 1.93 -3.21 6.20
CA THR A 52 1.87 -2.24 5.10
C THR A 52 3.21 -1.52 4.92
N ALA A 53 3.80 -1.04 6.01
CA ALA A 53 5.11 -0.37 6.00
C ALA A 53 6.21 -1.34 5.55
N ALA A 54 6.20 -2.59 6.03
CA ALA A 54 7.14 -3.62 5.59
C ALA A 54 6.97 -3.92 4.09
N PHE A 55 5.74 -4.00 3.59
CA PHE A 55 5.52 -4.21 2.16
C PHE A 55 6.12 -3.06 1.34
N SER A 56 5.84 -1.81 1.72
CA SER A 56 6.40 -0.62 1.08
C SER A 56 7.93 -0.57 1.13
N LEU A 57 8.52 -0.92 2.29
CA LEU A 57 9.96 -0.87 2.52
C LEU A 57 10.70 -1.94 1.71
N PHE A 58 10.25 -3.19 1.76
CA PHE A 58 10.97 -4.32 1.16
C PHE A 58 10.67 -4.49 -0.33
N ALA A 59 9.40 -4.37 -0.74
CA ALA A 59 9.07 -4.50 -2.16
C ALA A 59 9.48 -3.26 -2.95
N TYR A 60 9.34 -2.07 -2.34
CA TYR A 60 9.69 -0.76 -2.92
C TYR A 60 9.26 -0.61 -4.40
N ALA A 61 8.02 -1.01 -4.68
CA ALA A 61 7.47 -1.08 -6.02
C ALA A 61 6.02 -0.57 -6.03
N GLY A 62 5.83 0.74 -6.16
CA GLY A 62 4.53 1.38 -5.97
C GLY A 62 3.39 0.80 -6.79
N ALA A 63 3.58 0.69 -8.11
CA ALA A 63 2.58 0.10 -9.01
C ALA A 63 2.26 -1.36 -8.64
N ALA A 64 3.28 -2.18 -8.38
CA ALA A 64 3.08 -3.58 -8.00
C ALA A 64 2.46 -3.73 -6.60
N GLN A 65 2.73 -2.83 -5.67
CA GLN A 65 2.14 -2.82 -4.33
C GLN A 65 0.65 -2.50 -4.41
N VAL A 66 0.26 -1.46 -5.14
CA VAL A 66 -1.17 -1.12 -5.34
C VAL A 66 -1.89 -2.26 -6.06
N ALA A 67 -1.28 -2.83 -7.11
CA ALA A 67 -1.80 -4.01 -7.82
C ALA A 67 -2.05 -5.19 -6.89
N ALA A 68 -1.04 -5.51 -6.07
CA ALA A 68 -1.12 -6.64 -5.17
C ALA A 68 -2.23 -6.44 -4.14
N LEU A 69 -2.34 -5.23 -3.56
CA LEU A 69 -3.36 -4.90 -2.59
C LEU A 69 -4.78 -4.92 -3.19
N ASP A 70 -4.94 -4.43 -4.41
CA ASP A 70 -6.21 -4.51 -5.14
C ASP A 70 -6.63 -5.97 -5.42
N LEU A 71 -5.72 -6.78 -5.95
CA LEU A 71 -5.98 -8.20 -6.20
C LEU A 71 -6.33 -8.96 -4.92
N ILE A 72 -5.67 -8.65 -3.80
CA ILE A 72 -5.99 -9.23 -2.49
C ILE A 72 -7.38 -8.82 -2.04
N GLY A 73 -7.74 -7.53 -2.17
CA GLY A 73 -9.08 -7.03 -1.87
C GLY A 73 -10.18 -7.71 -2.70
N ASN A 74 -9.85 -8.06 -3.94
CA ASN A 74 -10.70 -8.78 -4.88
C ASN A 74 -10.67 -10.32 -4.71
N GLY A 75 -10.06 -10.82 -3.63
CA GLY A 75 -10.03 -12.25 -3.30
C GLY A 75 -9.18 -13.11 -4.23
N ALA A 76 -8.21 -12.53 -4.95
CA ALA A 76 -7.33 -13.28 -5.83
C ALA A 76 -6.41 -14.23 -5.05
N GLY A 77 -6.06 -15.36 -5.66
CA GLY A 77 -5.11 -16.30 -5.09
C GLY A 77 -3.70 -15.71 -4.95
N VAL A 78 -2.98 -16.07 -3.88
CA VAL A 78 -1.63 -15.58 -3.56
C VAL A 78 -0.64 -15.73 -4.72
N GLY A 79 -0.70 -16.84 -5.44
CA GLY A 79 0.16 -17.09 -6.61
C GLY A 79 -0.08 -16.08 -7.74
N VAL A 80 -1.34 -15.72 -8.00
CA VAL A 80 -1.71 -14.70 -9.01
C VAL A 80 -1.19 -13.33 -8.59
N VAL A 81 -1.33 -12.98 -7.30
CA VAL A 81 -0.82 -11.71 -6.76
C VAL A 81 0.69 -11.59 -6.94
N ILE A 82 1.44 -12.63 -6.58
CA ILE A 82 2.90 -12.66 -6.73
C ILE A 82 3.28 -12.59 -8.22
N ALA A 83 2.65 -13.40 -9.07
CA ALA A 83 2.95 -13.41 -10.51
C ALA A 83 2.70 -12.03 -11.14
N THR A 84 1.55 -11.41 -10.88
CA THR A 84 1.24 -10.06 -11.38
C THR A 84 2.25 -9.04 -10.88
N ALA A 85 2.60 -9.05 -9.58
CA ALA A 85 3.58 -8.13 -9.03
C ALA A 85 4.97 -8.29 -9.68
N LEU A 86 5.41 -9.53 -9.94
CA LEU A 86 6.68 -9.80 -10.62
C LEU A 86 6.66 -9.40 -12.10
N ILE A 87 5.55 -9.63 -12.80
CA ILE A 87 5.36 -9.18 -14.20
C ILE A 87 5.44 -7.65 -14.28
N ILE A 88 4.76 -6.93 -13.38
CA ILE A 88 4.85 -5.47 -13.31
C ILE A 88 6.29 -5.03 -13.03
N ASN A 89 6.98 -5.74 -12.12
CA ASN A 89 8.37 -5.44 -11.75
C ASN A 89 9.41 -5.82 -12.82
N ALA A 90 9.06 -6.61 -13.84
CA ALA A 90 9.97 -6.97 -14.93
C ALA A 90 10.54 -5.74 -15.65
N ARG A 91 9.84 -4.59 -15.60
CA ARG A 91 10.35 -3.29 -16.04
C ARG A 91 11.68 -2.88 -15.40
N PHE A 92 12.02 -3.39 -14.22
CA PHE A 92 13.31 -3.09 -13.58
C PHE A 92 14.51 -3.74 -14.27
N ILE A 93 14.29 -4.83 -15.03
CA ILE A 93 15.34 -5.49 -15.82
C ILE A 93 15.96 -4.47 -16.79
N VAL A 94 15.11 -3.75 -17.53
CA VAL A 94 15.49 -2.72 -18.51
C VAL A 94 16.32 -1.64 -17.87
N TYR A 95 15.81 -1.07 -16.78
CA TYR A 95 16.44 0.04 -16.08
C TYR A 95 17.78 -0.38 -15.47
N SER A 96 17.86 -1.60 -14.92
CA SER A 96 19.10 -2.15 -14.37
C SER A 96 20.15 -2.38 -15.46
N ALA A 97 19.75 -2.87 -16.64
CA ALA A 97 20.63 -3.07 -17.77
C ALA A 97 21.18 -1.74 -18.29
N THR A 98 20.32 -0.73 -18.45
CA THR A 98 20.74 0.62 -18.88
C THR A 98 21.72 1.26 -17.90
N LEU A 99 21.58 1.01 -16.59
CA LEU A 99 22.48 1.55 -15.57
C LEU A 99 23.74 0.71 -15.35
N ALA A 100 23.80 -0.54 -15.82
CA ALA A 100 24.92 -1.43 -15.57
C ALA A 100 26.28 -0.86 -16.00
N PRO A 101 26.43 -0.20 -17.17
CA PRO A 101 27.69 0.45 -17.54
C PRO A 101 28.10 1.58 -16.58
N MET A 102 27.15 2.25 -15.92
CA MET A 102 27.45 3.28 -14.94
C MET A 102 28.03 2.68 -13.64
N PHE A 103 27.66 1.45 -13.30
CA PHE A 103 28.07 0.80 -12.04
C PHE A 103 29.26 -0.16 -12.19
N SER A 104 29.90 -0.27 -13.35
CA SER A 104 30.94 -1.29 -13.60
C SER A 104 32.14 -1.21 -12.66
N ASP A 105 32.56 0.01 -12.28
CA ASP A 105 33.71 0.25 -11.40
C ASP A 105 33.28 0.64 -9.98
N ALA A 106 31.98 0.52 -9.69
CA ALA A 106 31.43 0.86 -8.40
C ALA A 106 31.70 -0.27 -7.39
N ASN A 107 31.92 0.09 -6.13
CA ASN A 107 32.08 -0.92 -5.09
C ASN A 107 30.75 -1.67 -4.83
N VAL A 108 30.82 -2.84 -4.21
CA VAL A 108 29.64 -3.70 -3.94
C VAL A 108 28.55 -2.95 -3.18
N LYS A 109 28.91 -2.10 -2.22
CA LYS A 109 27.93 -1.31 -1.45
C LYS A 109 27.14 -0.35 -2.34
N GLN A 110 27.79 0.33 -3.28
CA GLN A 110 27.14 1.20 -4.26
C GLN A 110 26.26 0.41 -5.23
N ARG A 111 26.69 -0.78 -5.64
CA ARG A 111 25.91 -1.66 -6.53
C ARG A 111 24.65 -2.17 -5.84
N VAL A 112 24.76 -2.63 -4.59
CA VAL A 112 23.61 -3.09 -3.78
C VAL A 112 22.66 -1.93 -3.47
N ALA A 113 23.18 -0.80 -2.98
CA ALA A 113 22.35 0.37 -2.69
C ALA A 113 21.68 0.91 -3.95
N GLY A 114 22.41 0.96 -5.07
CA GLY A 114 21.87 1.39 -6.36
C GLY A 114 20.81 0.44 -6.90
N SER A 115 20.95 -0.88 -6.68
CA SER A 115 19.94 -1.87 -7.08
C SER A 115 18.68 -1.77 -6.22
N TYR A 116 18.81 -1.66 -4.89
CA TYR A 116 17.65 -1.54 -4.00
C TYR A 116 16.86 -0.25 -4.24
N LEU A 117 17.56 0.88 -4.35
CA LEU A 117 16.95 2.20 -4.53
C LEU A 117 16.46 2.46 -5.96
N LEU A 118 16.63 1.51 -6.88
CA LEU A 118 16.29 1.70 -8.29
C LEU A 118 14.81 2.00 -8.47
N VAL A 119 14.55 3.17 -9.04
CA VAL A 119 13.23 3.65 -9.47
C VAL A 119 13.28 4.12 -10.92
N ASP A 120 12.20 3.87 -11.64
CA ASP A 120 12.01 4.18 -13.06
C ASP A 120 12.23 5.67 -13.38
N HIS A 121 11.81 6.57 -12.50
CA HIS A 121 12.04 8.02 -12.67
C HIS A 121 13.51 8.44 -12.57
N ALA A 122 14.32 7.75 -11.76
CA ALA A 122 15.70 8.17 -11.50
C ALA A 122 16.64 7.84 -12.67
N VAL A 123 16.32 6.82 -13.48
CA VAL A 123 17.15 6.38 -14.61
C VAL A 123 17.24 7.45 -15.71
N PRO A 124 16.14 7.88 -16.37
CA PRO A 124 16.21 8.90 -17.41
C PRO A 124 16.69 10.24 -16.85
N LEU A 125 16.29 10.59 -15.61
CA LEU A 125 16.73 11.81 -14.95
C LEU A 125 18.25 11.86 -14.80
N THR A 126 18.86 10.75 -14.38
CA THR A 126 20.33 10.65 -14.25
C THR A 126 21.00 10.72 -15.60
N LEU A 127 20.55 9.91 -16.57
CA LEU A 127 21.19 9.82 -17.88
C LEU A 127 21.14 11.13 -18.66
N THR A 128 20.05 11.89 -18.55
CA THR A 128 19.88 13.18 -19.25
C THR A 128 20.61 14.34 -18.58
N ARG A 129 20.66 14.39 -17.23
CA ARG A 129 21.29 15.51 -16.51
C ARG A 129 22.78 15.36 -16.26
N THR A 130 23.32 14.17 -16.48
CA THR A 130 24.72 13.84 -16.14
C THR A 130 25.50 13.26 -17.32
N VAL A 131 25.10 13.56 -18.56
CA VAL A 131 25.71 13.01 -19.79
C VAL A 131 27.25 13.14 -19.77
N GLU A 132 27.75 14.34 -19.47
CA GLU A 132 29.20 14.66 -19.48
C GLU A 132 29.90 14.47 -18.11
N TRP A 133 29.22 13.91 -17.11
CA TRP A 133 29.79 13.82 -15.76
C TRP A 133 30.71 12.60 -15.62
N ALA A 134 31.68 12.68 -14.70
CA ALA A 134 32.45 11.51 -14.30
C ALA A 134 31.54 10.44 -13.66
N ARG A 135 31.82 9.16 -13.90
CA ARG A 135 31.01 8.02 -13.41
C ARG A 135 30.72 8.08 -11.91
N ARG A 136 31.70 8.49 -11.09
CA ARG A 136 31.55 8.64 -9.64
C ARG A 136 30.49 9.68 -9.26
N ASP A 137 30.42 10.79 -9.98
CA ASP A 137 29.44 11.86 -9.74
C ASP A 137 28.06 11.49 -10.29
N LYS A 138 28.00 10.76 -11.42
CA LYS A 138 26.73 10.18 -11.92
C LYS A 138 26.08 9.26 -10.88
N ILE A 139 26.87 8.37 -10.27
CA ILE A 139 26.38 7.48 -9.18
C ILE A 139 25.91 8.30 -7.98
N ALA A 140 26.62 9.36 -7.61
CA ALA A 140 26.23 10.20 -6.48
C ALA A 140 24.92 10.95 -6.73
N PHE A 141 24.76 11.51 -7.93
CA PHE A 141 23.51 12.12 -8.40
C PHE A 141 22.36 11.12 -8.36
N TYR A 142 22.56 9.94 -8.95
CA TYR A 142 21.58 8.86 -8.97
C TYR A 142 21.13 8.47 -7.55
N LEU A 143 22.07 8.24 -6.64
CA LEU A 143 21.76 7.90 -5.25
C LEU A 143 21.00 9.01 -4.54
N GLY A 144 21.34 10.29 -4.79
CA GLY A 144 20.61 11.42 -4.23
C GLY A 144 19.18 11.51 -4.73
N ALA A 145 18.98 11.33 -6.03
CA ALA A 145 17.66 11.31 -6.65
C ALA A 145 16.79 10.16 -6.11
N CYS A 146 17.36 8.95 -6.03
CA CYS A 146 16.64 7.78 -5.54
C CYS A 146 16.35 7.86 -4.05
N LEU A 147 17.29 8.36 -3.23
CA LEU A 147 17.07 8.50 -1.79
C LEU A 147 15.97 9.52 -1.47
N MET A 148 15.91 10.62 -2.24
CA MET A 148 14.84 11.60 -2.11
C MET A 148 13.48 10.96 -2.45
N PHE A 149 13.39 10.25 -3.58
CA PHE A 149 12.17 9.51 -3.96
C PHE A 149 11.77 8.50 -2.89
N TRP A 150 12.71 7.66 -2.44
CA TRP A 150 12.47 6.64 -1.44
C TRP A 150 11.96 7.24 -0.13
N SER A 151 12.58 8.33 0.35
CA SER A 151 12.19 8.97 1.61
C SER A 151 10.76 9.52 1.52
N THR A 152 10.43 10.23 0.44
CA THR A 152 9.07 10.72 0.19
C THR A 152 8.08 9.58 0.11
N TRP A 153 8.40 8.51 -0.62
CA TRP A 153 7.55 7.33 -0.74
C TRP A 153 7.24 6.71 0.62
N GLN A 154 8.27 6.46 1.45
CA GLN A 154 8.08 5.85 2.76
C GLN A 154 7.26 6.75 3.70
N ILE A 155 7.55 8.05 3.76
CA ILE A 155 6.82 9.00 4.62
C ILE A 155 5.34 9.08 4.21
N CYS A 156 5.06 9.30 2.92
CA CYS A 156 3.69 9.42 2.43
C CYS A 156 2.91 8.11 2.57
N SER A 157 3.53 6.96 2.27
CA SER A 157 2.90 5.65 2.47
C SER A 157 2.60 5.36 3.93
N PHE A 158 3.51 5.73 4.83
CA PHE A 158 3.27 5.62 6.26
C PHE A 158 2.09 6.50 6.69
N ILE A 159 2.06 7.78 6.32
CA ILE A 159 0.93 8.69 6.60
C ILE A 159 -0.39 8.10 6.06
N GLY A 160 -0.38 7.61 4.82
CA GLY A 160 -1.53 6.96 4.19
C GLY A 160 -2.06 5.77 4.99
N SER A 161 -1.17 4.93 5.53
CA SER A 161 -1.56 3.78 6.34
C SER A 161 -2.27 4.19 7.65
N PHE A 162 -1.86 5.30 8.28
CA PHE A 162 -2.57 5.83 9.46
C PHE A 162 -3.95 6.39 9.09
N LEU A 163 -4.04 7.09 7.96
CA LEU A 163 -5.32 7.60 7.45
C LEU A 163 -6.30 6.45 7.15
N GLY A 164 -5.81 5.33 6.61
CA GLY A 164 -6.63 4.15 6.38
C GLY A 164 -7.18 3.53 7.67
N VAL A 165 -6.39 3.47 8.75
CA VAL A 165 -6.87 3.03 10.08
C VAL A 165 -7.95 3.98 10.61
N ALA A 166 -7.72 5.30 10.53
CA ALA A 166 -8.69 6.30 10.98
C ALA A 166 -10.00 6.24 10.19
N ALA A 167 -9.92 6.05 8.87
CA ALA A 167 -11.08 5.91 7.98
C ALA A 167 -11.85 4.59 8.25
N GLY A 168 -11.14 3.48 8.47
CA GLY A 168 -11.74 2.19 8.83
C GLY A 168 -12.52 2.25 10.15
N HIS A 169 -12.02 2.98 11.14
CA HIS A 169 -12.74 3.24 12.39
C HIS A 169 -14.03 4.06 12.20
N ARG A 170 -14.04 5.04 11.27
CA ARG A 170 -15.27 5.77 10.93
C ARG A 170 -16.28 4.90 10.20
N TYR A 171 -15.84 4.13 9.19
CA TYR A 171 -16.74 3.27 8.42
C TYR A 171 -17.42 2.21 9.31
N ARG A 172 -16.67 1.57 10.21
CA ARG A 172 -17.21 0.58 11.15
C ARG A 172 -18.21 1.17 12.15
N ARG A 173 -18.08 2.47 12.47
CA ARG A 173 -18.99 3.20 13.36
C ARG A 173 -20.30 3.59 12.64
N ILE A 174 -20.22 3.94 11.35
CA ILE A 174 -21.40 4.28 10.52
C ILE A 174 -22.20 3.02 10.16
N ARG A 175 -21.54 1.88 9.88
CA ARG A 175 -22.19 0.61 9.52
C ARG A 175 -22.73 -0.19 10.71
N ARG A 176 -22.57 0.30 11.95
CA ARG A 176 -23.21 -0.24 13.15
C ARG A 176 -24.00 0.85 13.91
N PRO A 177 -25.13 1.35 13.38
CA PRO A 177 -26.09 2.06 14.22
C PRO A 177 -26.73 1.13 15.27
N ASP A 178 -26.71 -0.19 15.03
CA ASP A 178 -27.54 -1.16 15.77
C ASP A 178 -26.87 -1.83 16.97
N LEU A 179 -25.73 -1.33 17.44
CA LEU A 179 -25.34 -1.54 18.84
C LEU A 179 -25.80 -0.36 19.69
N VAL A 180 -27.11 -0.14 19.68
CA VAL A 180 -27.80 0.27 20.91
C VAL A 180 -27.40 -0.78 21.95
N PRO A 181 -26.88 -0.41 23.14
CA PRO A 181 -26.69 -1.39 24.21
C PRO A 181 -28.03 -2.06 24.41
N SER A 182 -28.13 -3.33 24.04
CA SER A 182 -29.37 -4.10 24.17
C SER A 182 -29.93 -3.84 25.56
N ALA A 183 -31.20 -3.45 25.62
CA ALA A 183 -31.96 -3.27 26.84
C ALA A 183 -32.00 -4.52 27.76
N SER A 184 -31.26 -5.59 27.45
CA SER A 184 -30.94 -6.70 28.35
C SER A 184 -30.09 -6.29 29.57
N CYS A 185 -29.25 -5.25 29.49
CA CYS A 185 -28.60 -4.73 30.72
C CYS A 185 -29.56 -3.91 31.60
N ALA A 186 -30.59 -3.28 31.02
CA ALA A 186 -31.62 -2.57 31.79
C ALA A 186 -32.68 -3.53 32.37
N ALA A 187 -32.99 -4.62 31.66
CA ALA A 187 -33.99 -5.61 32.11
C ALA A 187 -33.54 -6.45 33.32
N THR A 188 -32.23 -6.53 33.61
CA THR A 188 -31.72 -7.26 34.78
C THR A 188 -31.73 -6.43 36.07
N GLN A 189 -31.98 -5.11 36.00
CA GLN A 189 -32.17 -4.26 37.20
C GLN A 189 -33.65 -4.05 37.58
N GLN A 190 -34.60 -4.30 36.68
CA GLN A 190 -36.03 -4.20 37.00
C GLN A 190 -36.61 -5.47 37.63
N SER A 191 -35.98 -6.64 37.44
CA SER A 191 -36.46 -7.95 37.95
C SER A 191 -35.97 -8.28 39.38
N ALA A 192 -35.87 -7.26 40.24
CA ALA A 192 -35.64 -7.42 41.68
C ALA A 192 -36.73 -6.75 42.54
N LYS A 193 -37.87 -6.38 41.93
CA LYS A 193 -39.07 -5.89 42.62
C LYS A 193 -40.30 -6.60 42.06
N GLY A 194 -40.51 -7.85 42.44
CA GLY A 194 -41.70 -8.56 41.99
C GLY A 194 -41.72 -10.07 42.15
N PHE A 195 -41.01 -10.66 43.12
CA PHE A 195 -41.30 -12.04 43.51
C PHE A 195 -42.20 -12.03 44.75
N ARG A 196 -43.50 -12.14 44.46
CA ARG A 196 -44.54 -12.56 45.40
C ARG A 196 -44.18 -13.99 45.84
N CYS A 197 -43.77 -14.17 47.09
CA CYS A 197 -43.61 -15.50 47.68
C CYS A 197 -44.99 -16.18 47.84
N SER A 198 -45.44 -16.91 46.83
CA SER A 198 -46.41 -17.98 47.01
C SER A 198 -45.65 -19.27 47.33
N GLY A 199 -45.25 -19.41 48.60
CA GLY A 199 -44.46 -20.53 49.08
C GLY A 199 -44.81 -20.83 50.53
N ARG A 200 -45.52 -21.93 50.71
CA ARG A 200 -46.12 -22.46 51.94
C ARG A 200 -45.03 -22.82 52.98
N CYS A 201 -44.74 -21.93 53.93
CA CYS A 201 -43.98 -22.27 55.14
C CYS A 201 -44.91 -22.90 56.18
N ARG A 202 -44.90 -24.23 56.26
CA ARG A 202 -45.39 -24.96 57.43
C ARG A 202 -44.37 -24.83 58.56
N GLY A 203 -44.86 -24.46 59.75
CA GLY A 203 -44.30 -24.94 61.01
C GLY A 203 -43.30 -24.03 61.71
N SER A 204 -43.70 -23.65 62.92
CA SER A 204 -42.89 -23.25 64.09
C SER A 204 -42.51 -21.77 64.29
N ARG A 205 -43.31 -21.15 65.17
CA ARG A 205 -42.98 -20.17 66.22
C ARG A 205 -42.52 -18.77 65.77
N CYS A 206 -43.50 -17.87 65.71
CA CYS A 206 -43.30 -16.45 66.00
C CYS A 206 -42.86 -16.27 67.47
N GLY A 207 -41.63 -15.82 67.67
CA GLY A 207 -41.17 -15.24 68.93
C GLY A 207 -41.07 -13.72 68.77
N SER A 208 -41.85 -13.00 69.56
CA SER A 208 -41.82 -11.55 69.74
C SER A 208 -40.48 -11.11 70.33
N GLY A 209 -39.79 -10.16 69.69
CA GLY A 209 -38.54 -9.59 70.19
C GLY A 209 -38.28 -8.21 69.59
N SER A 210 -38.14 -7.22 70.46
CA SER A 210 -37.97 -5.80 70.21
C SER A 210 -36.75 -5.43 69.35
N ALA A 211 -36.89 -4.36 68.58
CA ALA A 211 -35.91 -3.31 68.28
C ALA A 211 -34.42 -3.69 68.33
N ARG A 212 -33.78 -3.71 67.15
CA ARG A 212 -32.43 -3.13 66.94
C ARG A 212 -32.14 -3.01 65.45
N GLU A 213 -31.86 -1.78 65.05
CA GLU A 213 -31.42 -1.35 63.73
C GLU A 213 -30.01 -1.90 63.45
N PRO A 214 -29.77 -2.68 62.38
CA PRO A 214 -28.43 -3.08 61.99
C PRO A 214 -27.84 -2.01 61.07
N ARG A 215 -26.83 -1.31 61.60
CA ARG A 215 -25.92 -0.44 60.84
C ARG A 215 -25.46 -1.15 59.56
N HIS A 216 -25.59 -0.45 58.44
CA HIS A 216 -25.06 -0.84 57.14
C HIS A 216 -23.56 -1.15 57.20
N ASP A 217 -23.21 -2.43 57.13
CA ASP A 217 -21.83 -2.88 57.01
C ASP A 217 -21.39 -2.81 55.54
N ALA A 218 -20.78 -1.68 55.17
CA ALA A 218 -20.31 -1.35 53.82
C ALA A 218 -19.07 -2.16 53.37
N ARG A 219 -18.88 -3.39 53.87
CA ARG A 219 -17.75 -4.26 53.52
C ARG A 219 -18.12 -5.43 52.60
N HIS A 220 -19.40 -5.77 52.45
CA HIS A 220 -19.81 -6.90 51.60
C HIS A 220 -20.01 -6.55 50.11
N LEU A 221 -20.06 -5.27 49.75
CA LEU A 221 -20.19 -4.82 48.35
C LEU A 221 -18.86 -4.72 47.58
N ARG A 222 -17.70 -4.95 48.23
CA ARG A 222 -16.40 -4.94 47.55
C ARG A 222 -16.02 -6.27 46.88
N ARG A 223 -16.65 -7.40 47.23
CA ARG A 223 -16.31 -8.70 46.61
C ARG A 223 -16.95 -8.97 45.25
N HIS A 224 -17.96 -8.19 44.85
CA HIS A 224 -18.58 -8.34 43.51
C HIS A 224 -18.02 -7.39 42.45
N ARG A 225 -17.09 -6.49 42.80
CA ARG A 225 -16.49 -5.56 41.83
C ARG A 225 -15.24 -6.11 41.13
N ASP A 226 -14.64 -7.17 41.69
CA ASP A 226 -13.38 -7.73 41.16
C ASP A 226 -13.61 -8.89 40.16
N GLY A 227 -14.87 -9.28 39.92
CA GLY A 227 -15.24 -10.27 38.89
C GLY A 227 -15.44 -9.70 37.48
N CYS A 228 -15.56 -8.38 37.34
CA CYS A 228 -15.57 -7.68 36.05
C CYS A 228 -14.17 -7.29 35.58
N GLY A 229 -13.15 -8.06 35.98
CA GLY A 229 -11.90 -8.18 35.23
C GLY A 229 -12.17 -8.93 33.94
N ALA A 230 -12.97 -8.34 33.04
CA ALA A 230 -12.98 -8.70 31.64
C ALA A 230 -11.54 -8.48 31.17
N ARG A 231 -10.76 -9.57 31.18
CA ARG A 231 -9.59 -9.72 30.34
C ARG A 231 -9.99 -9.13 29.01
N VAL A 232 -9.41 -7.99 28.67
CA VAL A 232 -9.41 -7.48 27.31
C VAL A 232 -8.58 -8.50 26.54
N ALA A 233 -9.25 -9.62 26.21
CA ALA A 233 -8.78 -10.56 25.24
C ALA A 233 -8.65 -9.72 23.98
N PHE A 234 -7.41 -9.41 23.66
CA PHE A 234 -6.98 -8.73 22.45
C PHE A 234 -7.75 -9.37 21.30
N GLY A 235 -8.79 -8.67 20.84
CA GLY A 235 -9.85 -9.25 20.04
C GLY A 235 -9.24 -9.97 18.85
N ARG A 236 -9.70 -11.21 18.63
CA ARG A 236 -9.53 -11.95 17.38
C ARG A 236 -9.68 -10.96 16.22
N ARG A 237 -8.70 -10.89 15.34
CA ARG A 237 -8.73 -10.07 14.11
C ARG A 237 -9.78 -10.61 13.14
N GLU A 238 -11.05 -10.40 13.45
CA GLU A 238 -12.23 -11.02 12.81
C GLU A 238 -12.59 -10.40 11.44
N GLY A 239 -11.58 -9.95 10.69
CA GLY A 239 -11.75 -9.31 9.37
C GLY A 239 -10.48 -9.31 8.52
N ARG A 240 -9.55 -10.24 8.77
CA ARG A 240 -8.29 -10.33 8.03
C ARG A 240 -8.48 -11.26 6.83
N ILE A 241 -8.27 -10.75 5.61
CA ILE A 241 -8.45 -11.50 4.35
C ILE A 241 -7.50 -12.71 4.26
N MET A 242 -6.28 -12.57 4.80
CA MET A 242 -5.20 -13.57 4.72
C MET A 242 -4.59 -13.83 6.09
N SER A 243 -4.00 -15.01 6.30
CA SER A 243 -3.26 -15.28 7.55
C SER A 243 -2.00 -14.39 7.67
N THR A 244 -1.54 -14.13 8.89
CA THR A 244 -0.30 -13.35 9.14
C THR A 244 0.89 -13.94 8.38
N ALA A 245 1.05 -15.27 8.44
CA ALA A 245 2.17 -15.95 7.79
C ALA A 245 2.11 -15.77 6.27
N THR A 246 0.91 -15.87 5.67
CA THR A 246 0.73 -15.68 4.23
C THR A 246 1.08 -14.26 3.78
N VAL A 247 0.72 -13.25 4.57
CA VAL A 247 1.08 -11.84 4.29
C VAL A 247 2.60 -11.67 4.26
N TRP A 248 3.32 -12.18 5.27
CA TRP A 248 4.78 -12.06 5.32
C TRP A 248 5.49 -12.85 4.22
N LEU A 249 5.00 -14.05 3.89
CA LEU A 249 5.51 -14.84 2.76
C LEU A 249 5.29 -14.13 1.42
N LEU A 250 4.12 -13.52 1.22
CA LEU A 250 3.82 -12.73 0.04
C LEU A 250 4.76 -11.53 -0.08
N ILE A 251 4.94 -10.76 1.01
CA ILE A 251 5.87 -9.62 1.05
C ILE A 251 7.29 -10.09 0.73
N ALA A 252 7.75 -11.16 1.36
CA ALA A 252 9.09 -11.71 1.15
C ALA A 252 9.30 -12.17 -0.30
N ALA A 253 8.31 -12.86 -0.90
CA ALA A 253 8.39 -13.33 -2.28
C ALA A 253 8.46 -12.17 -3.28
N ILE A 254 7.58 -11.16 -3.13
CA ILE A 254 7.58 -9.98 -4.01
C ILE A 254 8.85 -9.15 -3.82
N ALA A 255 9.32 -8.99 -2.58
CA ALA A 255 10.55 -8.26 -2.27
C ALA A 255 11.79 -8.96 -2.85
N ALA A 256 11.93 -10.27 -2.64
CA ALA A 256 13.06 -11.04 -3.15
C ALA A 256 13.07 -11.05 -4.68
N GLY A 257 11.94 -11.39 -5.32
CA GLY A 257 11.84 -11.38 -6.78
C GLY A 257 12.05 -9.98 -7.37
N GLY A 258 11.46 -8.95 -6.76
CA GLY A 258 11.68 -7.56 -7.15
C GLY A 258 13.14 -7.12 -7.00
N PHE A 259 13.84 -7.55 -5.95
CA PHE A 259 15.26 -7.24 -5.77
C PHE A 259 16.11 -7.94 -6.82
N VAL A 260 15.86 -9.22 -7.11
CA VAL A 260 16.55 -9.97 -8.17
C VAL A 260 16.39 -9.24 -9.52
N LEU A 261 15.17 -8.83 -9.87
CA LEU A 261 14.90 -8.11 -11.12
C LEU A 261 15.64 -6.78 -11.23
N ARG A 262 15.88 -6.08 -10.10
CA ARG A 262 16.66 -4.83 -10.07
C ARG A 262 18.17 -5.08 -10.09
N ALA A 263 18.62 -6.16 -9.46
CA ALA A 263 20.03 -6.42 -9.22
C ALA A 263 20.69 -7.24 -10.33
N ILE A 264 19.92 -7.90 -11.20
CA ILE A 264 20.43 -8.87 -12.17
C ILE A 264 21.57 -8.32 -13.04
N PHE A 265 21.43 -7.14 -13.64
CA PHE A 265 22.51 -6.54 -14.46
C PHE A 265 23.52 -5.71 -13.65
N ILE A 266 23.12 -5.20 -12.48
CA ILE A 266 23.99 -4.34 -11.66
C ILE A 266 24.96 -5.19 -10.83
N LEU A 267 24.55 -6.33 -10.28
CA LEU A 267 25.36 -7.21 -9.43
C LEU A 267 26.02 -8.37 -10.21
N VAL A 268 25.40 -8.91 -11.26
CA VAL A 268 25.96 -10.03 -12.02
C VAL A 268 26.71 -9.50 -13.25
N PRO A 269 28.05 -9.56 -13.31
CA PRO A 269 28.82 -9.04 -14.44
C PRO A 269 28.76 -9.92 -15.71
N ILE A 270 28.02 -11.03 -15.67
CA ILE A 270 28.08 -12.13 -16.65
C ILE A 270 27.19 -11.88 -17.88
N LEU A 271 26.16 -11.03 -17.78
CA LEU A 271 25.31 -10.72 -18.93
C LEU A 271 25.93 -9.62 -19.81
N PRO A 272 25.81 -9.72 -21.15
CA PRO A 272 26.20 -8.65 -22.07
C PRO A 272 25.53 -7.34 -21.62
N ARG A 273 26.34 -6.29 -21.42
CA ARG A 273 25.86 -4.97 -20.96
C ARG A 273 25.12 -4.19 -22.05
N GLU A 274 25.03 -4.75 -23.26
CA GLU A 274 24.31 -4.20 -24.39
C GLU A 274 22.98 -4.95 -24.56
N VAL A 275 21.88 -4.26 -24.27
CA VAL A 275 20.53 -4.78 -24.52
C VAL A 275 20.24 -4.62 -26.02
N PRO A 276 19.88 -5.69 -26.76
CA PRO A 276 19.57 -5.56 -28.18
C PRO A 276 18.42 -4.55 -28.40
N PRO A 277 18.47 -3.70 -29.43
CA PRO A 277 17.53 -2.58 -29.63
C PRO A 277 16.05 -2.99 -29.70
N ARG A 278 15.75 -4.23 -30.10
CA ARG A 278 14.39 -4.76 -30.13
C ARG A 278 13.85 -5.08 -28.73
N LEU A 279 14.73 -5.55 -27.85
CA LEU A 279 14.36 -5.92 -26.49
C LEU A 279 14.11 -4.66 -25.66
N SER A 280 14.88 -3.57 -25.85
CA SER A 280 14.60 -2.28 -25.19
C SER A 280 13.24 -1.71 -25.58
N LEU A 281 12.79 -1.91 -26.82
CA LEU A 281 11.52 -1.42 -27.34
C LEU A 281 10.32 -2.18 -26.73
N VAL A 282 10.39 -3.51 -26.67
CA VAL A 282 9.36 -4.36 -26.00
C VAL A 282 9.31 -4.07 -24.50
N LEU A 283 10.47 -3.93 -23.88
CA LEU A 283 10.62 -3.69 -22.46
C LEU A 283 10.13 -2.30 -22.02
N GLN A 284 10.19 -1.29 -22.89
CA GLN A 284 9.59 0.03 -22.67
C GLN A 284 8.05 0.01 -22.66
N MET A 285 7.42 -1.00 -23.26
CA MET A 285 5.97 -1.15 -23.26
C MET A 285 5.44 -1.82 -21.98
N VAL A 286 6.31 -2.46 -21.19
CA VAL A 286 5.91 -3.21 -19.98
C VAL A 286 5.15 -2.35 -18.97
N PRO A 287 5.52 -1.09 -18.65
CA PRO A 287 4.73 -0.26 -17.74
C PRO A 287 3.33 0.07 -18.27
N ALA A 288 3.19 0.33 -19.58
CA ALA A 288 1.90 0.59 -20.21
C ALA A 288 1.02 -0.66 -20.26
N ALA A 289 1.61 -1.82 -20.56
CA ALA A 289 0.95 -3.11 -20.55
C ALA A 289 0.54 -3.53 -19.12
N ALA A 290 1.38 -3.27 -18.13
CA ALA A 290 1.09 -3.47 -16.71
C ALA A 290 -0.07 -2.60 -16.24
N PHE A 291 -0.10 -1.32 -16.63
CA PHE A 291 -1.21 -0.42 -16.32
C PHE A 291 -2.51 -0.89 -16.99
N ALA A 292 -2.45 -1.28 -18.27
CA ALA A 292 -3.60 -1.87 -18.97
C ALA A 292 -4.08 -3.16 -18.30
N ALA A 293 -3.17 -4.03 -17.85
CA ALA A 293 -3.48 -5.26 -17.14
C ALA A 293 -3.98 -5.03 -15.70
N LEU A 294 -3.66 -3.90 -15.09
CA LEU A 294 -4.16 -3.49 -13.78
C LEU A 294 -5.60 -2.97 -13.87
N VAL A 295 -5.88 -2.18 -14.91
CA VAL A 295 -7.21 -1.62 -15.17
C VAL A 295 -8.13 -2.69 -15.74
N ALA A 296 -7.63 -3.61 -16.57
CA ALA A 296 -8.44 -4.63 -17.22
C ALA A 296 -9.38 -5.40 -16.27
N PRO A 297 -8.95 -5.97 -15.13
CA PRO A 297 -9.85 -6.67 -14.20
C PRO A 297 -10.98 -5.80 -13.65
N SER A 298 -10.71 -4.50 -13.41
CA SER A 298 -11.72 -3.55 -12.93
C SER A 298 -12.79 -3.23 -13.98
N LEU A 299 -12.52 -3.50 -15.27
CA LEU A 299 -13.48 -3.34 -16.36
C LEU A 299 -14.48 -4.50 -16.47
N PHE A 300 -14.12 -5.67 -15.93
CA PHE A 300 -14.82 -6.93 -16.16
C PHE A 300 -15.63 -7.46 -14.97
N ARG A 301 -15.53 -6.85 -13.78
CA ARG A 301 -16.19 -7.35 -12.57
C ARG A 301 -17.18 -6.33 -12.01
N GLU A 302 -18.41 -6.36 -12.54
CA GLU A 302 -19.55 -5.93 -11.74
C GLU A 302 -20.43 -7.08 -11.24
N ASN A 303 -20.69 -8.18 -11.97
CA ASN A 303 -21.72 -9.15 -11.49
C ASN A 303 -21.52 -10.62 -11.87
N GLY A 304 -20.30 -11.12 -12.07
CA GLY A 304 -20.09 -12.53 -12.47
C GLY A 304 -20.59 -12.89 -13.89
N HIS A 305 -21.14 -11.90 -14.61
CA HIS A 305 -21.41 -11.94 -16.04
C HIS A 305 -20.38 -11.07 -16.77
N LEU A 306 -19.83 -11.58 -17.87
CA LEU A 306 -18.93 -10.86 -18.77
C LEU A 306 -19.71 -9.75 -19.50
N GLN A 307 -19.90 -8.60 -18.88
CA GLN A 307 -20.36 -7.39 -19.57
C GLN A 307 -19.16 -6.77 -20.30
N LEU A 308 -18.97 -7.16 -21.56
CA LEU A 308 -17.90 -6.63 -22.43
C LEU A 308 -18.10 -5.13 -22.76
N ILE A 309 -19.28 -4.57 -22.49
CA ILE A 309 -19.71 -3.21 -22.83
C ILE A 309 -20.11 -2.51 -21.52
N SER A 310 -19.13 -2.12 -20.71
CA SER A 310 -19.35 -1.24 -19.57
C SER A 310 -18.78 0.16 -19.88
N PRO A 311 -19.31 1.25 -19.29
CA PRO A 311 -18.77 2.60 -19.44
C PRO A 311 -17.26 2.66 -19.16
N ALA A 312 -16.83 1.90 -18.15
CA ALA A 312 -15.43 1.72 -17.79
C ALA A 312 -14.62 1.09 -18.93
N SER A 313 -15.12 0.02 -19.55
CA SER A 313 -14.35 -0.73 -20.55
C SER A 313 -14.11 0.06 -21.82
N LEU A 314 -15.13 0.79 -22.28
CA LEU A 314 -15.00 1.72 -23.41
C LEU A 314 -14.06 2.89 -23.10
N ALA A 315 -14.16 3.48 -21.90
CA ALA A 315 -13.25 4.55 -21.49
C ALA A 315 -11.79 4.10 -21.44
N GLY A 316 -11.54 2.86 -20.98
CA GLY A 316 -10.21 2.24 -20.98
C GLY A 316 -9.64 2.03 -22.38
N VAL A 317 -10.47 1.57 -23.33
CA VAL A 317 -10.05 1.40 -24.74
C VAL A 317 -9.73 2.75 -25.39
N ILE A 318 -10.54 3.78 -25.14
CA ILE A 318 -10.31 5.14 -25.64
C ILE A 318 -9.00 5.69 -25.07
N ALA A 319 -8.78 5.56 -23.76
CA ALA A 319 -7.53 5.97 -23.12
C ALA A 319 -6.33 5.23 -23.74
N LEU A 320 -6.44 3.92 -23.97
CA LEU A 320 -5.38 3.13 -24.59
C LEU A 320 -5.05 3.63 -26.01
N LEU A 321 -6.06 3.87 -26.84
CA LEU A 321 -5.89 4.40 -28.21
C LEU A 321 -5.23 5.78 -28.22
N VAL A 322 -5.63 6.68 -27.31
CA VAL A 322 -5.02 8.01 -27.15
C VAL A 322 -3.57 7.90 -26.70
N SER A 323 -3.26 6.98 -25.78
CA SER A 323 -1.90 6.70 -25.32
C SER A 323 -0.98 6.31 -26.47
N PHE A 324 -1.42 5.38 -27.32
CA PHE A 324 -0.68 4.92 -28.49
C PHE A 324 -0.42 6.03 -29.50
N ARG A 325 -1.36 6.96 -29.68
CA ARG A 325 -1.27 8.00 -30.73
C ARG A 325 -0.50 9.25 -30.31
N PHE A 326 -0.56 9.63 -29.03
CA PHE A 326 -0.04 10.92 -28.56
C PHE A 326 1.15 10.81 -27.61
N LYS A 327 1.45 9.61 -27.08
CA LYS A 327 2.55 9.36 -26.13
C LYS A 327 2.61 10.35 -24.95
N ASN A 328 1.48 11.01 -24.64
CA ASN A 328 1.36 12.04 -23.61
C ASN A 328 0.45 11.53 -22.50
N LEU A 329 1.04 11.31 -21.32
CA LEU A 329 0.36 10.72 -20.17
C LEU A 329 -0.80 11.60 -19.67
N ALA A 330 -0.63 12.92 -19.67
CA ALA A 330 -1.65 13.86 -19.20
C ALA A 330 -2.88 13.83 -20.10
N LEU A 331 -2.68 13.84 -21.42
CA LEU A 331 -3.76 13.72 -22.40
C LEU A 331 -4.51 12.39 -22.25
N THR A 332 -3.77 11.31 -22.02
CA THR A 332 -4.32 9.97 -21.83
C THR A 332 -5.25 9.90 -20.62
N ILE A 333 -4.82 10.48 -19.49
CA ILE A 333 -5.60 10.52 -18.24
C ILE A 333 -6.84 11.40 -18.40
N VAL A 334 -6.69 12.60 -18.97
CA VAL A 334 -7.80 13.54 -19.17
C VAL A 334 -8.84 12.97 -20.13
N CYS A 335 -8.42 12.44 -21.29
CA CYS A 335 -9.34 11.81 -22.23
C CYS A 335 -10.04 10.58 -21.64
N GLY A 336 -9.34 9.76 -20.86
CA GLY A 336 -9.93 8.61 -20.17
C GLY A 336 -10.99 9.02 -19.15
N LEU A 337 -10.72 10.03 -18.33
CA LEU A 337 -11.67 10.57 -17.33
C LEU A 337 -12.89 11.22 -17.98
N ILE A 338 -12.69 11.99 -19.06
CA ILE A 338 -13.79 12.60 -19.83
C ILE A 338 -14.63 11.52 -20.49
N ALA A 339 -14.01 10.54 -21.14
CA ALA A 339 -14.72 9.43 -21.77
C ALA A 339 -15.53 8.63 -20.75
N TYR A 340 -14.94 8.32 -19.59
CA TYR A 340 -15.64 7.64 -18.50
C TYR A 340 -16.84 8.45 -18.02
N GLY A 341 -16.65 9.74 -17.71
CA GLY A 341 -17.74 10.60 -17.24
C GLY A 341 -18.86 10.75 -18.27
N CYS A 342 -18.54 10.86 -19.56
CA CYS A 342 -19.55 10.89 -20.61
C CYS A 342 -20.30 9.56 -20.74
N LEU A 343 -19.61 8.42 -20.69
CA LEU A 343 -20.23 7.11 -20.82
C LEU A 343 -21.09 6.75 -19.60
N ASP A 344 -20.67 7.14 -18.39
CA ASP A 344 -21.41 6.96 -17.13
C ASP A 344 -22.68 7.83 -17.07
N LEU A 345 -22.69 8.96 -17.79
CA LEU A 345 -23.88 9.81 -17.95
C LEU A 345 -24.85 9.33 -19.03
N LEU A 346 -24.39 8.48 -19.97
CA LEU A 346 -25.15 8.08 -21.17
C LEU A 346 -25.74 6.66 -21.09
N LEU A 347 -25.22 5.80 -20.20
CA LEU A 347 -25.58 4.39 -20.05
C LEU A 347 -26.16 4.13 -18.65
#